data_AF-A0A956SBY2-F1
#
_entry.id   AF-A0A956SBY2-F1
#
_cell.length_a   1.000
_cell.length_b   1.000
_cell.length_c   1.000
_cell.angle_alpha   90.00
_cell.angle_beta   90.00
_cell.angle_gamma   90.00
#
_symmetry.space_group_name_H-M   'P 1'
#
loop_
_entity.id
_entity.type
_entity.pdbx_description
1 polymer ?
#
loop_
_entity_poly.entity_id
_entity_poly.type
_entity_poly.pdbx_seq_one_letter_code
_entity_poly.pdbx_strand_id
1 'polypeptide(L)'
;MAGAFLLLAAAPPPLRPPSDDVLREATALVEAMKTSERGPYRRIAWFCNDGTVQPPVPYACRDRGGGRQHAEYSTDRERLAELGFPVGTIFAALPWTEVWEPERRHLRLRQLVLERYLVAADDGWVLRQARWYRGRVQIEDEESAGRDLLIQLLARTDWVRSDFLLAREATRAIPHHGGEDRTRLLRRLAEDIARIDSAFQPLRIKIHTSPEPKDAASVRDWTSAARKRGVADDVVAQADSLITVIESLYSDQGRAERLAQYRRRLARSKSDRELATRLAALEGAPLAARLPQLAGLLRDLRRTVEASTDGERNVRLLDLSLELESLLVADAFTRLSAESASRSDLAELARVLADGTYGVGLLSEGERDEVTTALAALPPDGSTSSEAWLEAARVLRRTGTWSLGAVRWTFAEPLAQWGALEPKATRFPDDLLRSSPALALGEVTRAFVADAESVAGTPHRVFETAAPNLVGLNPGVAVGRLRVADPDEVGNVARDEIVVLRRTVSELSPVAGILTLSEGNLLSHIQILARNLGIPNALLSRDAGARVTAADGDSVLLAVSSAGSVVLERWADVPDSLRNALTRR
;
A
#
# COMPACT_ATOMS: atom_id res chain seq x y z
N MET A 1 -20.65 19.89 -47.09
CA MET A 1 -19.37 20.07 -46.39
C MET A 1 -19.69 20.29 -44.91
N ALA A 2 -19.49 19.29 -44.07
CA ALA A 2 -19.58 19.42 -42.61
C ALA A 2 -18.15 19.22 -42.08
N GLY A 3 -17.54 20.31 -41.61
CA GLY A 3 -16.20 20.30 -41.04
C GLY A 3 -16.22 19.71 -39.63
N ALA A 4 -15.48 18.62 -39.44
CA ALA A 4 -15.18 18.07 -38.12
C ALA A 4 -14.22 19.03 -37.40
N PHE A 5 -14.69 19.65 -36.32
CA PHE A 5 -13.83 20.35 -35.37
C PHE A 5 -13.06 19.30 -34.56
N LEU A 6 -11.80 19.09 -34.93
CA LEU A 6 -10.81 18.44 -34.07
C LEU A 6 -10.52 19.40 -32.90
N LEU A 7 -11.14 19.13 -31.75
CA LEU A 7 -10.69 19.68 -30.48
C LEU A 7 -9.30 19.11 -30.18
N LEU A 8 -8.27 19.91 -30.49
CA LEU A 8 -6.92 19.73 -29.96
C LEU A 8 -6.99 19.91 -28.44
N ALA A 9 -7.22 18.81 -27.71
CA ALA A 9 -7.02 18.79 -26.27
C ALA A 9 -5.55 19.09 -26.00
N ALA A 10 -5.26 20.26 -25.42
CA ALA A 10 -3.92 20.60 -24.98
C ALA A 10 -3.42 19.49 -24.04
N ALA A 11 -2.21 19.00 -24.28
CA ALA A 11 -1.58 18.04 -23.38
C ALA A 11 -1.55 18.63 -21.97
N PRO A 12 -1.95 17.88 -20.92
CA PRO A 12 -1.90 18.39 -19.56
C PRO A 12 -0.46 18.81 -19.23
N PRO A 13 -0.27 19.94 -18.51
CA PRO A 13 1.06 20.40 -18.16
C PRO A 13 1.80 19.31 -17.34
N PRO A 14 3.13 19.17 -17.50
CA PRO A 14 3.88 18.22 -16.72
C PRO A 14 3.76 18.55 -15.22
N LEU A 15 3.61 17.53 -14.39
CA LEU A 15 3.66 17.67 -12.94
C LEU A 15 5.05 18.21 -12.58
N ARG A 16 5.11 19.48 -12.14
CA ARG A 16 6.35 20.11 -11.70
C ARG A 16 6.45 19.96 -10.19
N PRO A 17 7.60 19.51 -9.65
CA PRO A 17 7.83 19.60 -8.22
C PRO A 17 7.80 21.09 -7.79
N PRO A 18 7.51 21.37 -6.51
CA PRO A 18 7.63 22.72 -5.96
C PRO A 18 9.04 23.28 -6.18
N SER A 19 9.18 24.61 -6.24
CA SER A 19 10.50 25.23 -6.39
C SER A 19 11.39 24.96 -5.17
N ASP A 20 12.71 25.02 -5.36
CA ASP A 20 13.69 24.81 -4.29
C ASP A 20 13.47 25.77 -3.10
N ASP A 21 13.02 27.01 -3.36
CA ASP A 21 12.67 27.97 -2.31
C ASP A 21 11.49 27.50 -1.46
N VAL A 22 10.42 27.02 -2.11
CA VAL A 22 9.24 26.46 -1.43
C VAL A 22 9.62 25.23 -0.64
N LEU A 23 10.44 24.34 -1.21
CA LEU A 23 10.88 23.12 -0.52
C LEU A 23 11.74 23.45 0.70
N ARG A 24 12.69 24.39 0.60
CA ARG A 24 13.52 24.80 1.75
C ARG A 24 12.68 25.35 2.89
N GLU A 25 11.72 26.23 2.59
CA GLU A 25 10.80 26.78 3.60
C GLU A 25 9.94 25.66 4.22
N ALA A 26 9.30 24.84 3.39
CA ALA A 26 8.43 23.77 3.83
C ALA A 26 9.17 22.73 4.68
N THR A 27 10.40 22.34 4.31
CA THR A 27 11.23 21.42 5.09
C THR A 27 11.54 22.00 6.47
N ALA A 28 11.90 23.29 6.56
CA ALA A 28 12.16 23.93 7.85
C ALA A 28 10.92 23.92 8.77
N LEU A 29 9.74 24.21 8.20
CA LEU A 29 8.46 24.18 8.93
C LEU A 29 8.12 22.75 9.41
N VAL A 30 8.31 21.74 8.57
CA VAL A 30 8.09 20.33 8.93
C VAL A 30 9.00 19.88 10.06
N GLU A 31 10.29 20.21 10.02
CA GLU A 31 11.25 19.83 11.08
C GLU A 31 10.96 20.56 12.40
N ALA A 32 10.51 21.82 12.35
CA ALA A 32 10.02 22.53 13.52
C ALA A 32 8.79 21.83 14.14
N MET A 33 7.84 21.37 13.32
CA MET A 33 6.66 20.62 13.81
C MET A 33 7.03 19.24 14.38
N LYS A 34 7.95 18.50 13.74
CA LYS A 34 8.42 17.19 14.24
C LYS A 34 9.05 17.27 15.63
N THR A 35 9.62 18.41 16.00
CA THR A 35 10.32 18.64 17.28
C THR A 35 9.49 19.39 18.32
N SER A 36 8.46 20.13 17.90
CA SER A 36 7.53 20.85 18.79
C SER A 36 6.64 19.89 19.59
N GLU A 37 6.53 20.08 20.91
CA GLU A 37 5.62 19.31 21.79
C GLU A 37 4.16 19.35 21.32
N ARG A 38 3.75 20.46 20.68
CA ARG A 38 2.42 20.64 20.11
C ARG A 38 2.39 20.43 18.60
N GLY A 39 3.51 20.09 17.98
CA GLY A 39 3.63 19.86 16.54
C GLY A 39 3.01 20.97 15.70
N PRO A 40 2.01 20.67 14.84
CA PRO A 40 1.37 21.65 13.96
C PRO A 40 0.32 22.54 14.68
N TYR A 41 0.25 22.50 16.01
CA TYR A 41 -0.80 23.16 16.78
C TYR A 41 -0.26 24.25 17.72
N ARG A 42 -1.10 25.26 17.97
CA ARG A 42 -0.80 26.40 18.82
C ARG A 42 -1.29 26.20 20.25
N ARG A 43 -2.59 25.98 20.42
CA ARG A 43 -3.29 25.88 21.71
C ARG A 43 -4.58 25.10 21.56
N ILE A 44 -5.20 24.72 22.67
CA ILE A 44 -6.56 24.14 22.70
C ILE A 44 -7.55 25.29 22.84
N ALA A 45 -8.63 25.24 22.07
CA ALA A 45 -9.72 26.19 22.17
C ALA A 45 -11.08 25.50 21.92
N TRP A 46 -12.15 26.19 22.28
CA TRP A 46 -13.51 25.84 21.89
C TRP A 46 -13.90 26.60 20.64
N PHE A 47 -14.36 25.89 19.62
CA PHE A 47 -14.85 26.45 18.37
C PHE A 47 -16.37 26.31 18.36
N CYS A 48 -17.07 27.44 18.55
CA CYS A 48 -18.51 27.46 18.71
C CYS A 48 -19.22 27.55 17.35
N ASN A 49 -20.45 27.04 17.28
CA ASN A 49 -21.25 27.01 16.06
C ASN A 49 -21.66 28.42 15.56
N ASP A 50 -21.59 29.44 16.42
CA ASP A 50 -21.73 30.86 16.06
C ASP A 50 -20.48 31.46 15.38
N GLY A 51 -19.41 30.66 15.19
CA GLY A 51 -18.14 31.06 14.60
C GLY A 51 -17.14 31.68 15.58
N THR A 52 -17.49 31.85 16.86
CA THR A 52 -16.57 32.39 17.85
C THR A 52 -15.63 31.33 18.43
N VAL A 53 -14.43 31.76 18.80
CA VAL A 53 -13.41 30.91 19.45
C VAL A 53 -13.28 31.31 20.92
N GLN A 54 -13.41 30.34 21.81
CA GLN A 54 -13.42 30.55 23.26
C GLN A 54 -12.25 29.81 23.95
N PRO A 55 -11.83 30.25 25.14
CA PRO A 55 -10.86 29.52 25.96
C PRO A 55 -11.33 28.08 26.28
N PRO A 56 -10.42 27.12 26.55
CA PRO A 56 -10.74 25.71 26.78
C PRO A 56 -11.35 25.46 28.17
N VAL A 57 -12.42 26.18 28.53
CA VAL A 57 -13.17 26.04 29.79
C VAL A 57 -14.47 25.26 29.57
N PRO A 58 -14.99 24.52 30.57
CA PRO A 58 -16.27 23.83 30.44
C PRO A 58 -17.41 24.77 30.03
N TYR A 59 -18.31 24.28 29.18
CA TYR A 59 -19.52 24.98 28.72
C TYR A 59 -19.27 26.30 27.94
N ALA A 60 -18.05 26.55 27.45
CA ALA A 60 -17.70 27.79 26.75
C ALA A 60 -18.61 28.13 25.55
N CYS A 61 -19.16 27.12 24.87
CA CYS A 61 -20.06 27.29 23.73
C CYS A 61 -21.55 27.06 24.06
N ARG A 62 -21.94 26.88 25.33
CA ARG A 62 -23.33 26.53 25.70
C ARG A 62 -24.35 27.54 25.18
N ASP A 63 -24.10 28.82 25.41
CA ASP A 63 -24.99 29.91 24.98
C ASP A 63 -24.71 30.36 23.53
N ARG A 64 -23.88 29.61 22.81
CA ARG A 64 -23.36 29.91 21.45
C ARG A 64 -23.71 28.82 20.44
N GLY A 65 -24.79 28.08 20.71
CA GLY A 65 -25.28 27.00 19.86
C GLY A 65 -24.48 25.69 19.94
N GLY A 66 -23.64 25.52 20.96
CA GLY A 66 -22.72 24.39 21.07
C GLY A 66 -21.43 24.59 20.27
N GLY A 67 -20.53 23.62 20.31
CA GLY A 67 -19.24 23.70 19.63
C GLY A 67 -18.40 22.44 19.86
N ARG A 68 -17.17 22.46 19.37
CA ARG A 68 -16.21 21.37 19.56
C ARG A 68 -14.92 21.90 20.16
N GLN A 69 -14.31 21.11 21.04
CA GLN A 69 -12.99 21.43 21.58
C GLN A 69 -11.93 20.67 20.78
N HIS A 70 -10.99 21.40 20.21
CA HIS A 70 -9.82 20.83 19.56
C HIS A 70 -8.66 21.84 19.56
N ALA A 71 -7.53 21.42 19.02
CA ALA A 71 -6.38 22.27 18.80
C ALA A 71 -6.64 23.33 17.70
N GLU A 72 -6.17 24.53 17.93
CA GLU A 72 -5.99 25.59 16.93
C GLU A 72 -4.66 25.34 16.20
N TYR A 73 -4.66 25.48 14.88
CA TYR A 73 -3.44 25.36 14.07
C TYR A 73 -2.42 26.46 14.40
N SER A 74 -1.13 26.15 14.29
CA SER A 74 -0.06 27.13 14.43
C SER A 74 0.11 27.99 13.17
N THR A 75 0.75 29.16 13.32
CA THR A 75 1.12 30.02 12.19
C THR A 75 2.01 29.28 11.20
N ASP A 76 2.94 28.46 11.71
CA ASP A 76 3.84 27.64 10.90
C ASP A 76 3.07 26.58 10.10
N ARG A 77 2.03 25.99 10.69
CA ARG A 77 1.14 25.05 9.99
C ARG A 77 0.38 25.76 8.89
N GLU A 78 -0.24 26.89 9.19
CA GLU A 78 -0.98 27.66 8.18
C GLU A 78 -0.08 28.07 7.02
N ARG A 79 1.14 28.53 7.33
CA ARG A 79 2.13 28.84 6.31
C ARG A 79 2.49 27.61 5.46
N LEU A 80 2.68 26.45 6.08
CA LEU A 80 2.95 25.20 5.37
C LEU A 80 1.76 24.77 4.48
N ALA A 81 0.52 25.03 4.92
CA ALA A 81 -0.69 24.78 4.14
C ALA A 81 -0.79 25.71 2.91
N GLU A 82 -0.41 27.00 3.04
CA GLU A 82 -0.30 27.94 1.92
C GLU A 82 0.73 27.50 0.86
N LEU A 83 1.82 26.85 1.30
CA LEU A 83 2.81 26.22 0.41
C LEU A 83 2.28 24.92 -0.24
N GLY A 84 1.05 24.52 0.07
CA GLY A 84 0.36 23.37 -0.50
C GLY A 84 0.48 22.08 0.31
N PHE A 85 0.98 22.13 1.55
CA PHE A 85 1.18 20.98 2.42
C PHE A 85 0.32 21.05 3.69
N PRO A 86 -1.01 20.92 3.58
CA PRO A 86 -1.89 20.93 4.74
C PRO A 86 -1.71 19.65 5.56
N VAL A 87 -1.02 19.77 6.70
CA VAL A 87 -0.73 18.64 7.62
C VAL A 87 -1.40 18.84 8.98
N GLY A 88 -1.38 17.79 9.81
CA GLY A 88 -1.92 17.83 11.16
C GLY A 88 -3.45 17.86 11.17
N THR A 89 -4.09 17.27 10.17
CA THR A 89 -5.54 17.39 9.95
C THR A 89 -6.35 16.99 11.19
N ILE A 90 -7.27 17.88 11.55
CA ILE A 90 -8.35 17.69 12.53
C ILE A 90 -9.64 17.49 11.72
N PHE A 91 -10.13 16.25 11.64
CA PHE A 91 -11.32 15.91 10.84
C PHE A 91 -12.57 16.62 11.36
N ALA A 92 -12.69 16.82 12.67
CA ALA A 92 -13.79 17.56 13.29
C ALA A 92 -13.86 19.03 12.85
N ALA A 93 -12.77 19.58 12.32
CA ALA A 93 -12.67 20.96 11.85
C ALA A 93 -12.47 21.06 10.32
N LEU A 94 -12.54 19.95 9.59
CA LEU A 94 -12.28 19.89 8.16
C LEU A 94 -13.57 20.12 7.37
N PRO A 95 -13.74 21.25 6.67
CA PRO A 95 -14.97 21.53 5.94
C PRO A 95 -15.05 20.70 4.65
N TRP A 96 -16.28 20.32 4.29
CA TRP A 96 -16.57 19.56 3.06
C TRP A 96 -15.96 20.21 1.80
N THR A 97 -16.02 21.54 1.71
CA THR A 97 -15.51 22.32 0.57
C THR A 97 -13.99 22.24 0.40
N GLU A 98 -13.22 21.99 1.47
CA GLU A 98 -11.77 21.79 1.37
C GLU A 98 -11.44 20.40 0.81
N VAL A 99 -12.27 19.39 1.10
CA VAL A 99 -12.04 18.01 0.64
C VAL A 99 -12.57 17.79 -0.77
N TRP A 100 -13.75 18.33 -1.06
CA TRP A 100 -14.46 18.12 -2.32
C TRP A 100 -14.27 19.28 -3.28
N GLU A 101 -13.08 19.31 -3.90
CA GLU A 101 -12.68 20.28 -4.92
C GLU A 101 -12.59 19.59 -6.30
N PRO A 102 -13.67 19.59 -7.12
CA PRO A 102 -13.68 18.92 -8.41
C PRO A 102 -12.65 19.48 -9.40
N GLU A 103 -12.35 20.78 -9.33
CA GLU A 103 -11.43 21.47 -10.24
C GLU A 103 -10.01 20.92 -10.16
N ARG A 104 -9.62 20.35 -9.02
CA ARG A 104 -8.29 19.77 -8.76
C ARG A 104 -8.34 18.28 -8.49
N ARG A 105 -9.32 17.57 -9.06
CA ARG A 105 -9.50 16.11 -8.91
C ARG A 105 -9.45 15.64 -7.44
N HIS A 106 -9.99 16.45 -6.54
CA HIS A 106 -10.04 16.19 -5.10
C HIS A 106 -8.63 16.04 -4.48
N LEU A 107 -7.70 16.94 -4.81
CA LEU A 107 -6.32 16.87 -4.35
C LEU A 107 -6.22 16.71 -2.83
N ARG A 108 -7.00 17.48 -2.06
CA ARG A 108 -6.98 17.40 -0.59
C ARG A 108 -7.30 16.00 -0.09
N LEU A 109 -8.28 15.30 -0.68
CA LEU A 109 -8.63 13.94 -0.31
C LEU A 109 -7.44 12.97 -0.51
N ARG A 110 -6.69 13.12 -1.62
CA ARG A 110 -5.49 12.32 -1.89
C ARG A 110 -4.36 12.66 -0.90
N GLN A 111 -4.22 13.92 -0.52
CA GLN A 111 -3.27 14.37 0.49
C GLN A 111 -3.57 13.81 1.89
N LEU A 112 -4.85 13.68 2.27
CA LEU A 112 -5.24 13.05 3.55
C LEU A 112 -4.72 11.61 3.64
N VAL A 113 -4.80 10.84 2.55
CA VAL A 113 -4.26 9.47 2.49
C VAL A 113 -2.74 9.49 2.71
N LEU A 114 -2.00 10.37 2.02
CA LEU A 114 -0.55 10.49 2.19
C LEU A 114 -0.15 10.99 3.58
N GLU A 115 -0.88 11.93 4.16
CA GLU A 115 -0.64 12.40 5.52
C GLU A 115 -0.75 11.25 6.53
N ARG A 116 -1.81 10.45 6.42
CA ARG A 116 -2.01 9.28 7.29
C ARG A 116 -0.94 8.23 7.08
N TYR A 117 -0.54 7.99 5.83
CA TYR A 117 0.59 7.11 5.51
C TYR A 117 1.89 7.59 6.18
N LEU A 118 2.25 8.86 6.05
CA LEU A 118 3.48 9.41 6.64
C LEU A 118 3.46 9.35 8.17
N VAL A 119 2.32 9.68 8.79
CA VAL A 119 2.14 9.55 10.24
C VAL A 119 2.39 8.10 10.70
N ALA A 120 1.91 7.11 9.94
CA ALA A 120 2.14 5.70 10.25
C ALA A 120 3.59 5.25 9.97
N ALA A 121 4.15 5.66 8.83
CA ALA A 121 5.48 5.23 8.36
C ALA A 121 6.65 5.90 9.08
N ASP A 122 6.44 7.05 9.74
CA ASP A 122 7.49 7.86 10.37
C ASP A 122 7.27 8.16 11.87
N ASP A 123 6.73 7.18 12.60
CA ASP A 123 6.47 7.25 14.06
C ASP A 123 5.78 8.56 14.49
N GLY A 124 4.72 8.93 13.76
CA GLY A 124 3.95 10.15 13.97
C GLY A 124 4.30 11.30 13.05
N TRP A 125 5.43 11.29 12.33
CA TRP A 125 5.84 12.37 11.41
C TRP A 125 5.73 13.77 12.06
N VAL A 126 4.98 14.72 11.49
CA VAL A 126 4.73 16.05 12.10
C VAL A 126 3.98 15.99 13.43
N LEU A 127 3.37 14.86 13.77
CA LEU A 127 2.74 14.57 15.06
C LEU A 127 3.65 13.77 16.01
N ARG A 128 4.93 13.56 15.69
CA ARG A 128 5.83 12.69 16.47
C ARG A 128 5.86 13.02 17.97
N GLN A 129 5.96 14.30 18.31
CA GLN A 129 5.84 14.75 19.71
C GLN A 129 4.38 15.04 20.09
N ALA A 130 3.60 15.61 19.16
CA ALA A 130 2.22 16.01 19.39
C ALA A 130 1.20 14.87 19.52
N ARG A 131 1.59 13.61 19.28
CA ARG A 131 0.73 12.43 19.50
C ARG A 131 0.24 12.32 20.94
N TRP A 132 1.00 12.89 21.88
CA TRP A 132 0.66 12.95 23.31
C TRP A 132 0.08 14.30 23.74
N TYR A 133 -0.15 15.22 22.79
CA TYR A 133 -0.70 16.54 23.09
C TYR A 133 -2.16 16.40 23.52
N ARG A 134 -2.37 16.37 24.84
CA ARG A 134 -3.68 16.17 25.46
C ARG A 134 -4.68 17.22 24.97
N GLY A 135 -5.86 16.78 24.55
CA GLY A 135 -6.95 17.66 24.12
C GLY A 135 -6.77 18.27 22.73
N ARG A 136 -5.78 17.79 21.95
CA ARG A 136 -5.61 18.13 20.54
C ARG A 136 -6.87 17.85 19.73
N VAL A 137 -7.48 16.68 19.93
CA VAL A 137 -8.73 16.26 19.31
C VAL A 137 -9.53 15.44 20.32
N GLN A 138 -10.86 15.40 20.17
CA GLN A 138 -11.70 14.38 20.77
C GLN A 138 -11.94 13.29 19.73
N ILE A 139 -11.62 12.04 20.07
CA ILE A 139 -11.67 10.95 19.07
C ILE A 139 -13.10 10.70 18.58
N GLU A 140 -14.10 10.87 19.45
CA GLU A 140 -15.51 10.75 19.10
C GLU A 140 -15.92 11.79 18.05
N ASP A 141 -15.42 13.03 18.18
CA ASP A 141 -15.68 14.11 17.22
C ASP A 141 -14.98 13.84 15.89
N GLU A 142 -13.75 13.33 15.91
CA GLU A 142 -12.98 12.95 14.72
C GLU A 142 -13.64 11.80 13.99
N GLU A 143 -14.07 10.75 14.70
CA GLU A 143 -14.74 9.58 14.13
C GLU A 143 -16.12 9.93 13.59
N SER A 144 -16.87 10.79 14.28
CA SER A 144 -18.16 11.29 13.78
C SER A 144 -17.96 12.10 12.50
N ALA A 145 -17.02 13.06 12.49
CA ALA A 145 -16.78 13.92 11.33
C ALA A 145 -16.22 13.13 10.15
N GLY A 146 -15.29 12.19 10.41
CA GLY A 146 -14.76 11.31 9.38
C GLY A 146 -15.82 10.36 8.82
N ARG A 147 -16.71 9.83 9.66
CA ARG A 147 -17.87 9.06 9.20
C ARG A 147 -18.78 9.89 8.31
N ASP A 148 -19.15 11.09 8.72
CA ASP A 148 -20.03 11.98 7.95
C ASP A 148 -19.39 12.34 6.60
N LEU A 149 -18.09 12.60 6.58
CA LEU A 149 -17.30 12.85 5.37
C LEU A 149 -17.36 11.64 4.43
N LEU A 150 -17.09 10.43 4.93
CA LEU A 150 -17.12 9.21 4.11
C LEU A 150 -18.52 8.89 3.60
N ILE A 151 -19.57 9.06 4.42
CA ILE A 151 -20.96 8.88 3.98
C ILE A 151 -21.28 9.80 2.81
N GLN A 152 -20.87 11.07 2.90
CA GLN A 152 -21.05 12.00 1.79
C GLN A 152 -20.24 11.57 0.56
N LEU A 153 -18.94 11.30 0.70
CA LEU A 153 -18.07 10.87 -0.41
C LEU A 153 -18.65 9.65 -1.14
N LEU A 154 -18.99 8.61 -0.39
CA LEU A 154 -19.38 7.31 -0.92
C LEU A 154 -20.82 7.26 -1.43
N ALA A 155 -21.65 8.29 -1.19
CA ALA A 155 -22.95 8.41 -1.83
C ALA A 155 -22.86 8.82 -3.31
N ARG A 156 -21.69 9.28 -3.78
CA ARG A 156 -21.46 9.82 -5.13
C ARG A 156 -20.99 8.73 -6.09
N THR A 157 -21.93 7.96 -6.63
CA THR A 157 -21.65 6.75 -7.42
C THR A 157 -20.77 6.98 -8.64
N ASP A 158 -20.93 8.08 -9.38
CA ASP A 158 -20.11 8.35 -10.56
C ASP A 158 -18.63 8.58 -10.21
N TRP A 159 -18.36 9.26 -9.10
CA TRP A 159 -17.00 9.43 -8.58
C TRP A 159 -16.44 8.12 -8.01
N VAL A 160 -17.24 7.37 -7.24
CA VAL A 160 -16.82 6.06 -6.72
C VAL A 160 -16.43 5.12 -7.86
N ARG A 161 -17.16 5.15 -8.99
CA ARG A 161 -16.83 4.38 -10.20
C ARG A 161 -15.54 4.84 -10.86
N SER A 162 -15.27 6.15 -10.93
CA SER A 162 -14.09 6.70 -11.60
C SER A 162 -12.80 6.60 -10.77
N ASP A 163 -12.90 6.71 -9.45
CA ASP A 163 -11.77 6.77 -8.52
C ASP A 163 -11.94 5.78 -7.35
N PHE A 164 -12.39 4.55 -7.64
CA PHE A 164 -12.65 3.52 -6.62
C PHE A 164 -11.46 3.28 -5.68
N LEU A 165 -10.23 3.27 -6.22
CA LEU A 165 -9.01 3.13 -5.40
C LEU A 165 -8.88 4.27 -4.38
N LEU A 166 -9.17 5.51 -4.78
CA LEU A 166 -9.16 6.65 -3.85
C LEU A 166 -10.27 6.54 -2.81
N ALA A 167 -11.48 6.15 -3.20
CA ALA A 167 -12.61 5.95 -2.29
C ALA A 167 -12.28 4.88 -1.22
N ARG A 168 -11.60 3.82 -1.64
CA ARG A 168 -11.11 2.76 -0.75
C ARG A 168 -10.01 3.26 0.20
N GLU A 169 -8.97 3.90 -0.32
CA GLU A 169 -7.86 4.38 0.51
C GLU A 169 -8.28 5.53 1.43
N ALA A 170 -9.25 6.35 1.02
CA ALA A 170 -9.88 7.34 1.89
C ALA A 170 -10.61 6.68 3.07
N THR A 171 -11.37 5.61 2.82
CA THR A 171 -12.01 4.83 3.91
C THR A 171 -10.95 4.28 4.88
N ARG A 172 -9.82 3.78 4.38
CA ARG A 172 -8.71 3.31 5.24
C ARG A 172 -8.08 4.43 6.06
N ALA A 173 -7.94 5.63 5.48
CA ALA A 173 -7.21 6.75 6.07
C ALA A 173 -8.04 7.60 7.05
N ILE A 174 -9.33 7.78 6.78
CA ILE A 174 -10.22 8.68 7.53
C ILE A 174 -10.75 7.95 8.79
N PRO A 175 -10.62 8.50 10.00
CA PRO A 175 -11.10 7.86 11.23
C PRO A 175 -12.63 7.81 11.28
N HIS A 176 -13.22 6.63 11.56
CA HIS A 176 -14.68 6.49 11.59
C HIS A 176 -15.23 5.27 12.40
N HIS A 177 -14.38 4.56 13.16
CA HIS A 177 -14.72 3.28 13.80
C HIS A 177 -15.19 3.35 15.28
N GLY A 178 -15.58 4.53 15.77
CA GLY A 178 -15.97 4.78 17.18
C GLY A 178 -17.22 4.07 17.70
N GLY A 179 -17.87 3.28 16.84
CA GLY A 179 -19.11 2.58 17.13
C GLY A 179 -18.96 1.17 17.69
N GLU A 180 -17.75 0.61 17.78
CA GLU A 180 -17.56 -0.79 18.19
C GLU A 180 -17.46 -0.96 19.72
N ASP A 181 -18.22 -1.93 20.26
CA ASP A 181 -18.32 -2.19 21.71
C ASP A 181 -16.95 -2.46 22.36
N ARG A 182 -16.04 -3.10 21.62
CA ARG A 182 -14.67 -3.39 22.08
C ARG A 182 -13.78 -2.17 22.15
N THR A 183 -13.84 -1.28 21.14
CA THR A 183 -13.11 0.00 21.16
C THR A 183 -13.61 0.89 22.29
N ARG A 184 -14.92 0.89 22.56
CA ARG A 184 -15.52 1.58 23.72
C ARG A 184 -15.07 0.97 25.05
N LEU A 185 -15.00 -0.36 25.15
CA LEU A 185 -14.47 -1.04 26.33
C LEU A 185 -12.98 -0.70 26.56
N LEU A 186 -12.17 -0.76 25.51
CA LEU A 186 -10.76 -0.37 25.53
C LEU A 186 -10.57 1.06 26.02
N ARG A 187 -11.35 2.02 25.51
CA ARG A 187 -11.29 3.43 25.92
C ARG A 187 -11.71 3.61 27.38
N ARG A 188 -12.79 2.96 27.81
CA ARG A 188 -13.25 3.00 29.22
C ARG A 188 -12.22 2.44 30.19
N LEU A 189 -11.65 1.26 29.90
CA LEU A 189 -10.61 0.66 30.73
C LEU A 189 -9.37 1.56 30.83
N ALA A 190 -8.93 2.14 29.71
CA ALA A 190 -7.79 3.06 29.73
C ALA A 190 -8.07 4.32 30.55
N GLU A 191 -9.30 4.84 30.52
CA GLU A 191 -9.73 5.98 31.32
C GLU A 191 -9.80 5.65 32.81
N ASP A 192 -10.39 4.51 33.17
CA ASP A 192 -10.51 4.05 34.56
C ASP A 192 -9.13 3.84 35.21
N ILE A 193 -8.18 3.21 34.49
CA ILE A 193 -6.80 3.02 34.98
C ILE A 193 -6.13 4.38 35.20
N ALA A 194 -6.23 5.30 34.23
CA ALA A 194 -5.59 6.61 34.31
C ALA A 194 -6.18 7.54 35.37
N ARG A 195 -7.45 7.33 35.73
CA ARG A 195 -8.10 8.04 36.85
C ARG A 195 -7.50 7.62 38.18
N ILE A 196 -7.10 6.35 38.32
CA ILE A 196 -6.57 5.81 39.58
C ILE A 196 -5.04 5.99 39.67
N ASP A 197 -4.29 5.69 38.60
CA ASP A 197 -2.85 5.96 38.51
C ASP A 197 -2.53 6.94 37.37
N SER A 198 -2.15 8.16 37.75
CA SER A 198 -1.77 9.23 36.83
C SER A 198 -0.57 8.89 35.95
N ALA A 199 0.28 7.92 36.33
CA ALA A 199 1.38 7.46 35.49
C ALA A 199 0.90 6.76 34.21
N PHE A 200 -0.37 6.33 34.15
CA PHE A 200 -0.96 5.74 32.95
C PHE A 200 -1.47 6.79 31.94
N GLN A 201 -1.47 8.08 32.30
CA GLN A 201 -2.01 9.15 31.46
C GLN A 201 -1.41 9.21 30.04
N PRO A 202 -0.09 9.01 29.82
CA PRO A 202 0.45 8.95 28.47
C PRO A 202 -0.17 7.81 27.63
N LEU A 203 -0.24 6.59 28.19
CA LEU A 203 -0.83 5.44 27.51
C LEU A 203 -2.31 5.63 27.24
N ARG A 204 -3.06 6.18 28.21
CA ARG A 204 -4.46 6.56 28.01
C ARG A 204 -4.61 7.50 26.81
N ILE A 205 -3.82 8.58 26.74
CA ILE A 205 -3.92 9.55 25.63
C ILE A 205 -3.72 8.87 24.28
N LYS A 206 -2.74 7.97 24.16
CA LYS A 206 -2.52 7.21 22.92
C LYS A 206 -3.64 6.24 22.61
N ILE A 207 -3.97 5.34 23.55
CA ILE A 207 -5.00 4.31 23.37
C ILE A 207 -6.36 4.94 23.04
N HIS A 208 -6.63 6.13 23.60
CA HIS A 208 -7.84 6.88 23.32
C HIS A 208 -7.84 7.52 21.93
N THR A 209 -6.68 7.99 21.43
CA THR A 209 -6.58 8.69 20.15
C THR A 209 -6.32 7.76 18.96
N SER A 210 -5.51 6.72 19.13
CA SER A 210 -5.05 5.82 18.08
C SER A 210 -4.54 4.51 18.68
N PRO A 211 -5.42 3.55 18.99
CA PRO A 211 -5.02 2.24 19.50
C PRO A 211 -4.31 1.40 18.44
N GLU A 212 -3.26 0.70 18.83
CA GLU A 212 -2.42 -0.14 17.96
C GLU A 212 -2.09 -1.49 18.61
N PRO A 213 -1.73 -2.54 17.84
CA PRO A 213 -1.34 -3.83 18.40
C PRO A 213 -0.17 -3.73 19.39
N LYS A 214 0.77 -2.81 19.13
CA LYS A 214 1.96 -2.58 19.97
C LYS A 214 1.62 -1.98 21.34
N ASP A 215 0.41 -1.44 21.51
CA ASP A 215 -0.04 -0.89 22.79
C ASP A 215 -0.16 -1.97 23.86
N ALA A 216 -0.46 -3.22 23.49
CA ALA A 216 -0.47 -4.33 24.43
C ALA A 216 0.89 -4.48 25.13
N ALA A 217 2.00 -4.34 24.39
CA ALA A 217 3.34 -4.37 24.97
C ALA A 217 3.58 -3.16 25.89
N SER A 218 3.20 -1.95 25.47
CA SER A 218 3.36 -0.76 26.30
C SER A 218 2.53 -0.81 27.59
N VAL A 219 1.33 -1.39 27.55
CA VAL A 219 0.51 -1.62 28.75
C VAL A 219 1.16 -2.67 29.66
N ARG A 220 1.74 -3.76 29.12
CA ARG A 220 2.50 -4.74 29.92
C ARG A 220 3.71 -4.13 30.63
N ASP A 221 4.45 -3.27 29.94
CA ASP A 221 5.60 -2.56 30.52
C ASP A 221 5.13 -1.68 31.68
N TRP A 222 4.05 -0.92 31.48
CA TRP A 222 3.45 -0.13 32.53
C TRP A 222 2.95 -0.98 33.69
N THR A 223 2.26 -2.10 33.44
CA THR A 223 1.74 -3.01 34.48
C THR A 223 2.87 -3.56 35.33
N SER A 224 3.99 -3.93 34.70
CA SER A 224 5.19 -4.41 35.39
C SER A 224 5.80 -3.33 36.29
N ALA A 225 5.84 -2.08 35.82
CA ALA A 225 6.30 -0.94 36.62
C ALA A 225 5.30 -0.57 37.73
N ALA A 226 3.98 -0.65 37.48
CA ALA A 226 2.92 -0.36 38.42
C ALA A 226 2.93 -1.32 39.62
N ARG A 227 3.11 -2.63 39.37
CA ARG A 227 3.32 -3.64 40.41
C ARG A 227 4.51 -3.30 41.32
N LYS A 228 5.63 -2.84 40.74
CA LYS A 228 6.81 -2.40 41.51
C LYS A 228 6.57 -1.14 42.34
N ARG A 229 5.68 -0.24 41.87
CA ARG A 229 5.28 0.97 42.61
C ARG A 229 4.24 0.70 43.70
N GLY A 230 3.71 -0.51 43.81
CA GLY A 230 2.65 -0.85 44.77
C GLY A 230 1.26 -0.33 44.39
N VAL A 231 0.98 -0.19 43.08
CA VAL A 231 -0.38 0.11 42.59
C VAL A 231 -1.31 -1.05 42.95
N ALA A 232 -2.56 -0.75 43.31
CA ALA A 232 -3.54 -1.73 43.76
C ALA A 232 -3.84 -2.82 42.72
N ASP A 233 -4.07 -4.05 43.20
CA ASP A 233 -4.23 -5.25 42.35
C ASP A 233 -5.44 -5.16 41.41
N ASP A 234 -6.49 -4.41 41.79
CA ASP A 234 -7.67 -4.16 40.97
C ASP A 234 -7.33 -3.32 39.72
N VAL A 235 -6.48 -2.30 39.85
CA VAL A 235 -6.00 -1.48 38.73
C VAL A 235 -5.09 -2.31 37.82
N VAL A 236 -4.23 -3.14 38.41
CA VAL A 236 -3.39 -4.08 37.66
C VAL A 236 -4.25 -5.08 36.88
N ALA A 237 -5.33 -5.60 37.48
CA ALA A 237 -6.28 -6.49 36.80
C ALA A 237 -7.06 -5.79 35.67
N GLN A 238 -7.39 -4.50 35.83
CA GLN A 238 -7.95 -3.69 34.74
C GLN A 238 -6.95 -3.52 33.58
N ALA A 239 -5.66 -3.33 33.88
CA ALA A 239 -4.61 -3.25 32.85
C ALA A 239 -4.39 -4.58 32.13
N ASP A 240 -4.43 -5.72 32.83
CA ASP A 240 -4.40 -7.06 32.21
C ASP A 240 -5.64 -7.31 31.34
N SER A 241 -6.81 -6.81 31.77
CA SER A 241 -8.03 -6.82 30.96
C SER A 241 -7.88 -5.96 29.70
N LEU A 242 -7.27 -4.77 29.82
CA LEU A 242 -7.00 -3.89 28.69
C LEU A 242 -6.03 -4.53 27.68
N ILE A 243 -4.97 -5.21 28.14
CA ILE A 243 -4.07 -5.99 27.27
C ILE A 243 -4.87 -7.04 26.51
N THR A 244 -5.71 -7.80 27.21
CA THR A 244 -6.56 -8.84 26.59
C THR A 244 -7.49 -8.24 25.54
N VAL A 245 -8.10 -7.07 25.81
CA VAL A 245 -8.95 -6.39 24.82
C VAL A 245 -8.14 -5.97 23.60
N ILE A 246 -6.96 -5.35 23.78
CA ILE A 246 -6.07 -4.95 22.68
C ILE A 246 -5.69 -6.17 21.85
N GLU A 247 -5.22 -7.25 22.46
CA GLU A 247 -4.83 -8.46 21.73
C GLU A 247 -6.00 -9.15 21.06
N SER A 248 -7.16 -9.16 21.70
CA SER A 248 -8.39 -9.68 21.11
C SER A 248 -8.86 -8.87 19.90
N LEU A 249 -8.55 -7.57 19.81
CA LEU A 249 -8.90 -6.78 18.63
C LEU A 249 -8.09 -7.19 17.40
N TYR A 250 -6.87 -7.69 17.59
CA TYR A 250 -5.96 -8.04 16.49
C TYR A 250 -5.74 -9.56 16.33
N SER A 251 -6.41 -10.39 17.12
CA SER A 251 -6.36 -11.85 17.01
C SER A 251 -7.30 -12.42 15.95
N ASP A 252 -7.07 -13.68 15.55
CA ASP A 252 -7.96 -14.40 14.64
C ASP A 252 -9.38 -14.57 15.21
N GLN A 253 -9.50 -14.77 16.52
CA GLN A 253 -10.79 -14.79 17.20
C GLN A 253 -11.49 -13.42 17.12
N GLY A 254 -10.74 -12.34 17.34
CA GLY A 254 -11.21 -10.97 17.17
C GLY A 254 -11.80 -10.71 15.79
N ARG A 255 -11.04 -11.10 14.77
CA ARG A 255 -11.43 -10.99 13.37
C ARG A 255 -12.68 -11.82 13.07
N ALA A 256 -12.74 -13.08 13.52
CA ALA A 256 -13.90 -13.94 13.34
C ALA A 256 -15.19 -13.32 13.92
N GLU A 257 -15.09 -12.70 15.10
CA GLU A 257 -16.23 -12.00 15.71
C GLU A 257 -16.66 -10.75 14.96
N ARG A 258 -15.72 -9.94 14.44
CA ARG A 258 -16.04 -8.79 13.57
C ARG A 258 -16.74 -9.25 12.31
N LEU A 259 -16.24 -10.29 11.64
CA LEU A 259 -16.88 -10.87 10.44
C LEU A 259 -18.28 -11.41 10.75
N ALA A 260 -18.47 -12.05 11.91
CA ALA A 260 -19.79 -12.47 12.37
C ALA A 260 -20.73 -11.28 12.61
N GLN A 261 -20.22 -10.14 13.11
CA GLN A 261 -20.99 -8.91 13.26
C GLN A 261 -21.39 -8.32 11.90
N TYR A 262 -20.47 -8.25 10.93
CA TYR A 262 -20.79 -7.86 9.55
C TYR A 262 -21.86 -8.76 8.94
N ARG A 263 -21.71 -10.08 9.06
CA ARG A 263 -22.71 -11.07 8.59
C ARG A 263 -24.09 -10.81 9.16
N ARG A 264 -24.21 -10.60 10.48
CA ARG A 264 -25.50 -10.30 11.14
C ARG A 264 -26.10 -9.00 10.64
N ARG A 265 -25.29 -7.97 10.40
CA ARG A 265 -25.76 -6.67 9.87
C ARG A 265 -26.23 -6.80 8.43
N LEU A 266 -25.46 -7.45 7.56
CA LEU A 266 -25.82 -7.68 6.15
C LEU A 266 -27.09 -8.52 6.02
N ALA A 267 -27.27 -9.56 6.85
CA ALA A 267 -28.44 -10.44 6.79
C ALA A 267 -29.78 -9.74 7.07
N ARG A 268 -29.76 -8.58 7.75
CA ARG A 268 -30.96 -7.75 8.01
C ARG A 268 -31.45 -7.01 6.76
N SER A 269 -30.56 -6.75 5.81
CA SER A 269 -30.86 -6.06 4.56
C SER A 269 -31.20 -7.08 3.47
N LYS A 270 -32.32 -6.87 2.75
CA LYS A 270 -32.70 -7.75 1.64
C LYS A 270 -31.69 -7.67 0.48
N SER A 271 -31.13 -6.49 0.22
CA SER A 271 -30.16 -6.28 -0.87
C SER A 271 -28.78 -6.86 -0.56
N ASP A 272 -28.45 -7.07 0.72
CA ASP A 272 -27.15 -7.61 1.16
C ASP A 272 -27.21 -9.09 1.57
N ARG A 273 -28.37 -9.74 1.40
CA ARG A 273 -28.56 -11.12 1.86
C ARG A 273 -27.60 -12.10 1.18
N GLU A 274 -27.33 -11.91 -0.11
CA GLU A 274 -26.38 -12.74 -0.84
C GLU A 274 -24.95 -12.56 -0.31
N LEU A 275 -24.54 -11.32 -0.03
CA LEU A 275 -23.24 -11.03 0.60
C LEU A 275 -23.14 -11.68 1.99
N ALA A 276 -24.23 -11.66 2.77
CA ALA A 276 -24.28 -12.31 4.08
C ALA A 276 -24.14 -13.83 3.98
N THR A 277 -24.81 -14.47 3.01
CA THR A 277 -24.70 -15.92 2.75
C THR A 277 -23.29 -16.30 2.36
N ARG A 278 -22.67 -15.56 1.44
CA ARG A 278 -21.30 -15.84 0.97
C ARG A 278 -20.25 -15.56 2.04
N LEU A 279 -20.45 -14.53 2.87
CA LEU A 279 -19.61 -14.29 4.03
C LEU A 279 -19.70 -15.44 5.05
N ALA A 280 -20.90 -16.01 5.25
CA ALA A 280 -21.09 -17.17 6.11
C ALA A 280 -20.35 -18.41 5.59
N ALA A 281 -20.28 -18.58 4.26
CA ALA A 281 -19.63 -19.72 3.63
C ALA A 281 -18.10 -19.77 3.84
N LEU A 282 -17.48 -18.67 4.29
CA LEU A 282 -16.06 -18.64 4.65
C LEU A 282 -15.77 -19.40 5.95
N GLU A 283 -16.76 -19.51 6.83
CA GLU A 283 -16.60 -20.12 8.16
C GLU A 283 -16.39 -21.64 8.02
N GLY A 284 -15.22 -22.13 8.45
CA GLY A 284 -14.84 -23.54 8.33
C GLY A 284 -14.48 -24.01 6.92
N ALA A 285 -14.46 -23.12 5.92
CA ALA A 285 -14.06 -23.47 4.57
C ALA A 285 -12.56 -23.84 4.52
N PRO A 286 -12.19 -24.93 3.81
CA PRO A 286 -10.78 -25.26 3.58
C PRO A 286 -10.12 -24.17 2.72
N LEU A 287 -8.81 -23.97 2.88
CA LEU A 287 -8.05 -22.91 2.22
C LEU A 287 -8.31 -22.84 0.70
N ALA A 288 -8.34 -23.99 0.03
CA ALA A 288 -8.58 -24.10 -1.41
C ALA A 288 -9.96 -23.54 -1.84
N ALA A 289 -10.99 -23.71 -1.02
CA ALA A 289 -12.32 -23.16 -1.29
C ALA A 289 -12.46 -21.71 -0.79
N ARG A 290 -11.76 -21.37 0.30
CA ARG A 290 -11.85 -20.05 0.94
C ARG A 290 -11.24 -18.94 0.09
N LEU A 291 -10.11 -19.19 -0.56
CA LEU A 291 -9.43 -18.25 -1.45
C LEU A 291 -10.32 -17.68 -2.57
N PRO A 292 -10.93 -18.50 -3.45
CA PRO A 292 -11.83 -18.01 -4.49
C PRO A 292 -13.08 -17.32 -3.92
N GLN A 293 -13.58 -17.75 -2.76
CA GLN A 293 -14.71 -17.10 -2.10
C GLN A 293 -14.35 -15.69 -1.60
N LEU A 294 -13.17 -15.52 -0.99
CA LEU A 294 -12.65 -14.21 -0.53
C LEU A 294 -12.48 -13.24 -1.69
N ALA A 295 -11.78 -13.66 -2.75
CA ALA A 295 -11.57 -12.82 -3.93
C ALA A 295 -12.90 -12.45 -4.61
N GLY A 296 -13.81 -13.42 -4.75
CA GLY A 296 -15.15 -13.19 -5.29
C GLY A 296 -15.96 -12.22 -4.43
N LEU A 297 -15.87 -12.30 -3.09
CA LEU A 297 -16.54 -11.36 -2.19
C LEU A 297 -15.97 -9.94 -2.37
N LEU A 298 -14.65 -9.76 -2.46
CA LEU A 298 -14.04 -8.45 -2.70
C LEU A 298 -14.53 -7.83 -4.01
N ARG A 299 -14.54 -8.61 -5.10
CA ARG A 299 -15.08 -8.18 -6.40
C ARG A 299 -16.54 -7.72 -6.29
N ASP A 300 -17.36 -8.50 -5.60
CA ASP A 300 -18.80 -8.24 -5.56
C ASP A 300 -19.15 -7.12 -4.56
N LEU A 301 -18.34 -6.92 -3.52
CA LEU A 301 -18.38 -5.73 -2.66
C LEU A 301 -18.07 -4.46 -3.45
N ARG A 302 -16.99 -4.46 -4.26
CA ARG A 302 -16.66 -3.34 -5.16
C ARG A 302 -17.84 -2.97 -6.06
N ARG A 303 -18.39 -3.96 -6.80
CA ARG A 303 -19.55 -3.75 -7.69
C ARG A 303 -20.78 -3.23 -6.94
N THR A 304 -21.01 -3.73 -5.74
CA THR A 304 -22.14 -3.29 -4.90
C THR A 304 -21.98 -1.83 -4.48
N VAL A 305 -20.77 -1.42 -4.11
CA VAL A 305 -20.45 -0.04 -3.71
C VAL A 305 -20.55 0.91 -4.92
N GLU A 306 -20.01 0.53 -6.07
CA GLU A 306 -20.07 1.31 -7.33
C GLU A 306 -21.51 1.54 -7.83
N ALA A 307 -22.44 0.64 -7.49
CA ALA A 307 -23.84 0.69 -7.88
C ALA A 307 -24.77 1.36 -6.83
N SER A 308 -24.27 1.71 -5.64
CA SER A 308 -25.12 2.17 -4.52
C SER A 308 -24.90 3.64 -4.18
N THR A 309 -25.98 4.39 -4.03
CA THR A 309 -25.96 5.78 -3.55
C THR A 309 -26.09 5.88 -2.01
N ASP A 310 -26.18 4.76 -1.31
CA ASP A 310 -26.27 4.71 0.15
C ASP A 310 -24.85 4.76 0.74
N GLY A 311 -24.41 5.98 1.05
CA GLY A 311 -23.08 6.23 1.61
C GLY A 311 -22.83 5.48 2.93
N GLU A 312 -23.83 5.32 3.79
CA GLU A 312 -23.66 4.62 5.06
C GLU A 312 -23.48 3.11 4.84
N ARG A 313 -24.23 2.54 3.90
CA ARG A 313 -24.00 1.16 3.44
C ARG A 313 -22.62 1.01 2.82
N ASN A 314 -22.22 1.95 1.96
CA ASN A 314 -20.93 1.88 1.27
C ASN A 314 -19.73 1.94 2.23
N VAL A 315 -19.77 2.79 3.27
CA VAL A 315 -18.75 2.78 4.35
C VAL A 315 -18.62 1.37 4.94
N ARG A 316 -19.75 0.77 5.36
CA ARG A 316 -19.74 -0.57 5.98
C ARG A 316 -19.22 -1.66 5.05
N LEU A 317 -19.54 -1.58 3.76
CA LEU A 317 -19.08 -2.55 2.75
C LEU A 317 -17.59 -2.39 2.45
N LEU A 318 -17.08 -1.16 2.40
CA LEU A 318 -15.66 -0.90 2.25
C LEU A 318 -14.87 -1.35 3.48
N ASP A 319 -15.37 -1.13 4.69
CA ASP A 319 -14.73 -1.66 5.91
C ASP A 319 -14.62 -3.19 5.87
N LEU A 320 -15.71 -3.88 5.51
CA LEU A 320 -15.68 -5.32 5.34
C LEU A 320 -14.65 -5.73 4.28
N SER A 321 -14.56 -5.01 3.16
CA SER A 321 -13.56 -5.33 2.14
C SER A 321 -12.12 -5.10 2.61
N LEU A 322 -11.83 -4.21 3.57
CA LEU A 322 -10.50 -4.08 4.19
C LEU A 322 -10.14 -5.32 5.02
N GLU A 323 -11.10 -5.85 5.78
CA GLU A 323 -10.92 -7.09 6.57
C GLU A 323 -10.74 -8.32 5.66
N LEU A 324 -11.55 -8.45 4.60
CA LEU A 324 -11.45 -9.55 3.65
C LEU A 324 -10.16 -9.52 2.83
N GLU A 325 -9.64 -8.34 2.51
CA GLU A 325 -8.34 -8.19 1.86
C GLU A 325 -7.22 -8.76 2.72
N SER A 326 -7.17 -8.39 4.00
CA SER A 326 -6.15 -8.90 4.93
C SER A 326 -6.19 -10.44 5.03
N LEU A 327 -7.39 -11.03 5.04
CA LEU A 327 -7.55 -12.49 4.99
C LEU A 327 -7.08 -13.09 3.68
N LEU A 328 -7.46 -12.51 2.54
CA LEU A 328 -7.06 -13.01 1.22
C LEU A 328 -5.53 -13.02 1.08
N VAL A 329 -4.86 -11.95 1.52
CA VAL A 329 -3.40 -11.84 1.47
C VAL A 329 -2.77 -12.93 2.34
N ALA A 330 -3.21 -13.07 3.60
CA ALA A 330 -2.68 -14.08 4.51
C ALA A 330 -2.86 -15.52 3.98
N ASP A 331 -4.05 -15.83 3.46
CA ASP A 331 -4.38 -17.13 2.89
C ASP A 331 -3.57 -17.41 1.61
N ALA A 332 -3.38 -16.41 0.76
CA ALA A 332 -2.62 -16.55 -0.47
C ALA A 332 -1.16 -16.88 -0.19
N PHE A 333 -0.54 -16.22 0.78
CA PHE A 333 0.83 -16.53 1.19
C PHE A 333 0.95 -17.90 1.87
N THR A 334 -0.06 -18.31 2.64
CA THR A 334 -0.13 -19.67 3.18
C THR A 334 -0.16 -20.69 2.04
N ARG A 335 -0.97 -20.46 1.00
CA ARG A 335 -1.05 -21.34 -0.18
C ARG A 335 0.22 -21.36 -1.02
N LEU A 336 0.90 -20.23 -1.16
CA LEU A 336 2.18 -20.08 -1.88
C LEU A 336 3.33 -20.76 -1.16
N SER A 337 3.28 -20.84 0.17
CA SER A 337 4.31 -21.50 0.99
C SER A 337 4.18 -23.03 1.02
N ALA A 338 3.05 -23.57 0.58
CA ALA A 338 2.84 -25.02 0.51
C ALA A 338 3.62 -25.63 -0.66
N GLU A 339 4.32 -26.74 -0.43
CA GLU A 339 5.06 -27.46 -1.47
C GLU A 339 4.12 -28.05 -2.53
N SER A 340 4.55 -28.06 -3.80
CA SER A 340 3.90 -28.65 -4.99
C SER A 340 2.56 -28.03 -5.47
N ALA A 341 2.65 -26.93 -6.23
CA ALA A 341 1.52 -26.43 -7.01
C ALA A 341 1.51 -27.04 -8.42
N SER A 342 0.38 -27.62 -8.83
CA SER A 342 0.18 -28.03 -10.23
C SER A 342 0.05 -26.80 -11.14
N ARG A 343 0.19 -26.97 -12.46
CA ARG A 343 -0.11 -25.89 -13.43
C ARG A 343 -1.53 -25.38 -13.31
N SER A 344 -2.48 -26.29 -13.12
CA SER A 344 -3.88 -25.94 -12.89
C SER A 344 -4.03 -25.10 -11.62
N ASP A 345 -3.30 -25.44 -10.55
CA ASP A 345 -3.34 -24.69 -9.30
C ASP A 345 -2.76 -23.27 -9.47
N LEU A 346 -1.66 -23.13 -10.22
CA LEU A 346 -1.04 -21.83 -10.50
C LEU A 346 -1.99 -20.95 -11.33
N ALA A 347 -2.63 -21.52 -12.36
CA ALA A 347 -3.60 -20.81 -13.17
C ALA A 347 -4.84 -20.40 -12.35
N GLU A 348 -5.36 -21.29 -11.51
CA GLU A 348 -6.48 -20.98 -10.63
C GLU A 348 -6.12 -19.89 -9.62
N LEU A 349 -4.98 -20.00 -8.94
CA LEU A 349 -4.55 -19.03 -7.96
C LEU A 349 -4.28 -17.66 -8.59
N ALA A 350 -3.71 -17.61 -9.80
CA ALA A 350 -3.55 -16.38 -10.56
C ALA A 350 -4.89 -15.72 -10.88
N ARG A 351 -5.90 -16.51 -11.29
CA ARG A 351 -7.25 -16.02 -11.57
C ARG A 351 -7.91 -15.47 -10.30
N VAL A 352 -7.80 -16.17 -9.18
CA VAL A 352 -8.33 -15.76 -7.88
C VAL A 352 -7.68 -14.44 -7.42
N LEU A 353 -6.37 -14.33 -7.53
CA LEU A 353 -5.66 -13.12 -7.11
C LEU A 353 -5.90 -11.94 -8.05
N ALA A 354 -6.15 -12.17 -9.35
CA ALA A 354 -6.60 -11.14 -10.26
C ALA A 354 -7.99 -10.61 -9.89
N ASP A 355 -8.94 -11.48 -9.54
CA ASP A 355 -10.26 -11.10 -9.01
C ASP A 355 -10.12 -10.27 -7.71
N GLY A 356 -9.26 -10.69 -6.78
CA GLY A 356 -8.99 -9.97 -5.54
C GLY A 356 -8.33 -8.60 -5.76
N THR A 357 -7.34 -8.54 -6.68
CA THR A 357 -6.63 -7.30 -7.03
C THR A 357 -7.58 -6.29 -7.72
N TYR A 358 -8.51 -6.78 -8.54
CA TYR A 358 -9.64 -5.97 -9.03
C TYR A 358 -10.54 -5.50 -7.88
N GLY A 359 -10.92 -6.38 -6.96
CA GLY A 359 -11.80 -6.05 -5.84
C GLY A 359 -11.27 -4.94 -4.94
N VAL A 360 -9.96 -4.77 -4.84
CA VAL A 360 -9.32 -3.68 -4.08
C VAL A 360 -9.00 -2.44 -4.92
N GLY A 361 -9.37 -2.41 -6.21
CA GLY A 361 -9.19 -1.24 -7.07
C GLY A 361 -7.84 -1.12 -7.78
N LEU A 362 -6.99 -2.16 -7.71
CA LEU A 362 -5.67 -2.15 -8.33
C LEU A 362 -5.66 -2.69 -9.78
N LEU A 363 -6.74 -3.34 -10.20
CA LEU A 363 -7.02 -3.60 -11.61
C LEU A 363 -8.36 -2.98 -12.00
N SER A 364 -8.45 -2.52 -13.25
CA SER A 364 -9.73 -2.22 -13.90
C SER A 364 -10.47 -3.52 -14.27
N GLU A 365 -11.76 -3.39 -14.61
CA GLU A 365 -12.57 -4.54 -15.02
C GLU A 365 -11.99 -5.20 -16.28
N GLY A 366 -11.58 -4.39 -17.27
CA GLY A 366 -10.98 -4.89 -18.51
C GLY A 366 -9.64 -5.59 -18.31
N GLU A 367 -8.75 -5.05 -17.46
CA GLU A 367 -7.46 -5.70 -17.15
C GLU A 367 -7.66 -7.03 -16.42
N ARG A 368 -8.64 -7.11 -15.51
CA ARG A 368 -9.03 -8.35 -14.85
C ARG A 368 -9.61 -9.34 -15.85
N ASP A 369 -10.54 -8.91 -16.70
CA ASP A 369 -11.15 -9.75 -17.71
C ASP A 369 -10.09 -10.34 -18.65
N GLU A 370 -9.12 -9.54 -19.11
CA GLU A 370 -8.01 -9.99 -19.95
C GLU A 370 -7.19 -11.11 -19.28
N VAL A 371 -6.88 -10.99 -17.99
CA VAL A 371 -6.20 -12.06 -17.23
C VAL A 371 -7.09 -13.30 -17.14
N THR A 372 -8.36 -13.14 -16.77
CA THR A 372 -9.26 -14.29 -16.58
C THR A 372 -9.51 -15.03 -17.89
N THR A 373 -9.63 -14.33 -19.01
CA THR A 373 -9.79 -14.93 -20.34
C THR A 373 -8.55 -15.69 -20.77
N ALA A 374 -7.36 -15.11 -20.57
CA ALA A 374 -6.10 -15.77 -20.91
C ALA A 374 -5.88 -17.07 -20.10
N LEU A 375 -6.26 -17.08 -18.82
CA LEU A 375 -6.14 -18.26 -17.96
C LEU A 375 -7.22 -19.31 -18.22
N ALA A 376 -8.45 -18.90 -18.58
CA ALA A 376 -9.54 -19.82 -18.88
C ALA A 376 -9.32 -20.60 -20.19
N ALA A 377 -8.44 -20.12 -21.08
CA ALA A 377 -8.06 -20.82 -22.30
C ALA A 377 -7.13 -22.03 -22.05
N LEU A 378 -6.63 -22.21 -20.82
CA LEU A 378 -5.68 -23.25 -20.46
C LEU A 378 -6.44 -24.50 -20.00
N PRO A 379 -6.25 -25.66 -20.64
CA PRO A 379 -6.95 -26.88 -20.27
C PRO A 379 -6.56 -27.36 -18.86
N PRO A 380 -7.52 -27.81 -18.03
CA PRO A 380 -7.30 -28.18 -16.63
C PRO A 380 -6.47 -29.45 -16.46
N ASP A 381 -6.38 -30.29 -17.49
CA ASP A 381 -5.55 -31.50 -17.50
C ASP A 381 -4.05 -31.22 -17.76
N GLY A 382 -3.68 -29.94 -17.97
CA GLY A 382 -2.32 -29.52 -18.21
C GLY A 382 -1.80 -29.83 -19.63
N SER A 383 -2.65 -30.34 -20.53
CA SER A 383 -2.34 -30.60 -21.95
C SER A 383 -2.31 -29.31 -22.78
N THR A 384 -1.58 -28.30 -22.30
CA THR A 384 -1.49 -26.98 -22.94
C THR A 384 -0.34 -26.95 -23.94
N SER A 385 -0.52 -26.31 -25.10
CA SER A 385 0.61 -25.98 -25.98
C SER A 385 1.55 -24.97 -25.30
N SER A 386 2.86 -25.08 -25.51
CA SER A 386 3.82 -24.12 -24.96
C SER A 386 3.47 -22.66 -25.32
N GLU A 387 2.85 -22.44 -26.48
CA GLU A 387 2.41 -21.13 -26.96
C GLU A 387 1.27 -20.53 -26.13
N ALA A 388 0.22 -21.29 -25.82
CA ALA A 388 -0.92 -20.80 -25.03
C ALA A 388 -0.49 -20.48 -23.59
N TRP A 389 0.40 -21.30 -23.04
CA TRP A 389 0.96 -21.09 -21.70
C TRP A 389 1.87 -19.85 -21.66
N LEU A 390 2.70 -19.62 -22.69
CA LEU A 390 3.48 -18.39 -22.84
C LEU A 390 2.62 -17.12 -23.07
N GLU A 391 1.47 -17.25 -23.75
CA GLU A 391 0.54 -16.13 -23.90
C GLU A 391 -0.06 -15.73 -22.55
N ALA A 392 -0.57 -16.70 -21.78
CA ALA A 392 -1.08 -16.43 -20.43
C ALA A 392 0.00 -15.80 -19.52
N ALA A 393 1.24 -16.27 -19.60
CA ALA A 393 2.37 -15.67 -18.89
C ALA A 393 2.63 -14.21 -19.30
N ARG A 394 2.53 -13.89 -20.60
CA ARG A 394 2.66 -12.52 -21.12
C ARG A 394 1.56 -11.59 -20.58
N VAL A 395 0.32 -12.06 -20.52
CA VAL A 395 -0.80 -11.31 -19.95
C VAL A 395 -0.58 -11.06 -18.45
N LEU A 396 -0.25 -12.11 -17.69
CA LEU A 396 -0.03 -12.02 -16.25
C LEU A 396 1.06 -11.02 -15.87
N ARG A 397 2.15 -10.96 -16.63
CA ARG A 397 3.23 -9.99 -16.40
C ARG A 397 2.78 -8.52 -16.42
N ARG A 398 1.71 -8.19 -17.15
CA ARG A 398 1.22 -6.81 -17.22
C ARG A 398 0.49 -6.38 -15.96
N THR A 399 0.03 -7.32 -15.12
CA THR A 399 -0.69 -7.02 -13.87
C THR A 399 0.12 -6.12 -12.93
N GLY A 400 1.43 -6.30 -12.87
CA GLY A 400 2.32 -5.45 -12.08
C GLY A 400 2.48 -4.02 -12.63
N THR A 401 2.43 -3.83 -13.96
CA THR A 401 2.39 -2.49 -14.57
C THR A 401 1.03 -1.81 -14.38
N TRP A 402 -0.06 -2.56 -14.53
CA TRP A 402 -1.42 -2.06 -14.37
C TRP A 402 -1.69 -1.62 -12.93
N SER A 403 -1.30 -2.44 -11.95
CA SER A 403 -1.46 -2.11 -10.52
C SER A 403 -0.69 -0.86 -10.13
N LEU A 404 0.57 -0.73 -10.56
CA LEU A 404 1.34 0.49 -10.33
C LEU A 404 0.75 1.69 -11.08
N GLY A 405 0.23 1.46 -12.28
CA GLY A 405 -0.47 2.47 -13.08
C GLY A 405 -1.71 3.03 -12.37
N ALA A 406 -2.53 2.18 -11.76
CA ALA A 406 -3.70 2.57 -10.98
C ALA A 406 -3.31 3.47 -9.79
N VAL A 407 -2.26 3.12 -9.05
CA VAL A 407 -1.74 3.95 -7.95
C VAL A 407 -1.21 5.28 -8.46
N ARG A 408 -0.41 5.28 -9.53
CA ARG A 408 0.13 6.52 -10.14
C ARG A 408 -1.00 7.41 -10.66
N TRP A 409 -2.00 6.86 -11.33
CA TRP A 409 -3.17 7.61 -11.78
C TRP A 409 -3.91 8.28 -10.60
N THR A 410 -3.95 7.60 -9.47
CA THR A 410 -4.67 8.05 -8.27
C THR A 410 -3.84 9.01 -7.40
N PHE A 411 -2.51 8.95 -7.42
CA PHE A 411 -1.70 9.71 -6.45
C PHE A 411 -0.52 10.49 -7.06
N ALA A 412 -0.33 10.50 -8.39
CA ALA A 412 0.86 11.13 -9.00
C ALA A 412 1.07 12.60 -8.60
N GLU A 413 0.01 13.42 -8.61
CA GLU A 413 0.12 14.85 -8.27
C GLU A 413 0.57 15.07 -6.81
N PRO A 414 -0.13 14.54 -5.78
CA PRO A 414 0.32 14.72 -4.40
C PRO A 414 1.64 13.97 -4.12
N LEU A 415 1.95 12.85 -4.78
CA LEU A 415 3.24 12.16 -4.63
C LEU A 415 4.41 12.97 -5.19
N ALA A 416 4.25 13.65 -6.32
CA ALA A 416 5.28 14.52 -6.87
C ALA A 416 5.57 15.69 -5.91
N GLN A 417 4.52 16.25 -5.31
CA GLN A 417 4.64 17.36 -4.38
C GLN A 417 5.21 16.91 -3.01
N TRP A 418 4.63 15.89 -2.40
CA TRP A 418 4.98 15.42 -1.06
C TRP A 418 6.25 14.59 -1.04
N GLY A 419 6.57 13.86 -2.11
CA GLY A 419 7.83 13.13 -2.24
C GLY A 419 9.04 14.04 -2.34
N ALA A 420 8.88 15.27 -2.86
CA ALA A 420 9.93 16.28 -2.87
C ALA A 420 10.18 16.88 -1.48
N LEU A 421 9.13 17.02 -0.65
CA LEU A 421 9.23 17.53 0.72
C LEU A 421 9.72 16.47 1.70
N GLU A 422 9.15 15.26 1.65
CA GLU A 422 9.41 14.15 2.53
C GLU A 422 9.64 12.87 1.69
N PRO A 423 10.91 12.48 1.43
CA PRO A 423 11.23 11.35 0.57
C PRO A 423 10.58 10.03 0.99
N LYS A 424 10.19 9.85 2.27
CA LYS A 424 9.43 8.66 2.69
C LYS A 424 8.09 8.52 1.96
N ALA A 425 7.47 9.61 1.52
CA ALA A 425 6.23 9.56 0.76
C ALA A 425 6.37 8.81 -0.57
N THR A 426 7.57 8.74 -1.15
CA THR A 426 7.79 8.01 -2.42
C THR A 426 7.65 6.49 -2.27
N ARG A 427 7.67 5.97 -1.03
CA ARG A 427 7.47 4.55 -0.72
C ARG A 427 6.00 4.14 -0.67
N PHE A 428 5.07 5.11 -0.59
CA PHE A 428 3.64 4.85 -0.49
C PHE A 428 3.12 3.89 -1.58
N PRO A 429 3.44 4.07 -2.89
CA PRO A 429 2.95 3.15 -3.91
C PRO A 429 3.40 1.71 -3.68
N ASP A 430 4.66 1.52 -3.28
CA ASP A 430 5.17 0.18 -3.05
C ASP A 430 4.54 -0.46 -1.82
N ASP A 431 4.39 0.28 -0.73
CA ASP A 431 3.80 -0.25 0.51
C ASP A 431 2.32 -0.60 0.31
N LEU A 432 1.59 0.19 -0.47
CA LEU A 432 0.22 -0.12 -0.89
C LEU A 432 0.20 -1.43 -1.69
N LEU A 433 1.06 -1.57 -2.71
CA LEU A 433 1.10 -2.80 -3.52
C LEU A 433 1.53 -4.04 -2.68
N ARG A 434 2.53 -3.89 -1.81
CA ARG A 434 3.06 -4.98 -0.94
C ARG A 434 2.04 -5.45 0.09
N SER A 435 1.15 -4.56 0.53
CA SER A 435 0.11 -4.90 1.52
C SER A 435 -1.18 -5.47 0.91
N SER A 436 -1.23 -5.57 -0.43
CA SER A 436 -2.42 -5.96 -1.19
C SER A 436 -2.29 -7.35 -1.85
N PRO A 437 -3.39 -7.89 -2.42
CA PRO A 437 -3.36 -9.12 -3.22
C PRO A 437 -2.44 -9.06 -4.44
N ALA A 438 -2.08 -7.85 -4.91
CA ALA A 438 -1.18 -7.66 -6.05
C ALA A 438 0.22 -8.26 -5.79
N LEU A 439 0.69 -8.27 -4.54
CA LEU A 439 1.97 -8.89 -4.20
C LEU A 439 1.92 -10.40 -4.42
N ALA A 440 0.91 -11.07 -3.86
CA ALA A 440 0.72 -12.50 -4.05
C ALA A 440 0.50 -12.82 -5.55
N LEU A 441 -0.21 -11.97 -6.30
CA LEU A 441 -0.36 -12.13 -7.75
C LEU A 441 0.99 -12.06 -8.48
N GLY A 442 1.88 -11.16 -8.06
CA GLY A 442 3.25 -11.08 -8.55
C GLY A 442 4.07 -12.34 -8.26
N GLU A 443 3.92 -12.92 -7.06
CA GLU A 443 4.55 -14.19 -6.69
C GLU A 443 4.10 -15.34 -7.59
N VAL A 444 2.78 -15.48 -7.80
CA VAL A 444 2.21 -16.50 -8.70
C VAL A 444 2.65 -16.26 -10.13
N THR A 445 2.64 -15.02 -10.59
CA THR A 445 3.06 -14.65 -11.95
C THR A 445 4.49 -15.12 -12.22
N ARG A 446 5.40 -14.93 -11.26
CA ARG A 446 6.79 -15.40 -11.41
C ARG A 446 6.86 -16.93 -11.54
N ALA A 447 6.17 -17.65 -10.66
CA ALA A 447 6.15 -19.12 -10.71
C ALA A 447 5.56 -19.63 -12.03
N PHE A 448 4.46 -19.01 -12.48
CA PHE A 448 3.79 -19.32 -13.74
C PHE A 448 4.71 -19.07 -14.94
N VAL A 449 5.38 -17.92 -14.97
CA VAL A 449 6.33 -17.54 -16.02
C VAL A 449 7.50 -18.53 -16.08
N ALA A 450 8.11 -18.86 -14.95
CA ALA A 450 9.25 -19.78 -14.90
C ALA A 450 8.88 -21.19 -15.43
N ASP A 451 7.69 -21.69 -15.07
CA ASP A 451 7.18 -22.95 -15.63
C ASP A 451 6.91 -22.83 -17.14
N ALA A 452 6.39 -21.68 -17.60
CA ALA A 452 6.12 -21.47 -19.01
C ALA A 452 7.35 -21.47 -19.90
N GLU A 453 8.43 -20.86 -19.44
CA GLU A 453 9.70 -20.85 -20.15
C GLU A 453 10.35 -22.24 -20.18
N SER A 454 10.23 -22.99 -19.09
CA SER A 454 10.69 -24.38 -19.01
C SER A 454 10.00 -25.26 -20.06
N VAL A 455 8.67 -25.15 -20.20
CA VAL A 455 7.88 -25.89 -21.21
C VAL A 455 8.18 -25.46 -22.64
N ALA A 456 8.50 -24.18 -22.84
CA ALA A 456 8.87 -23.65 -24.15
C ALA A 456 10.31 -23.98 -24.56
N GLY A 457 11.12 -24.59 -23.67
CA GLY A 457 12.53 -24.85 -23.94
C GLY A 457 13.34 -23.58 -24.20
N THR A 458 12.91 -22.43 -23.66
CA THR A 458 13.62 -21.15 -23.85
C THR A 458 14.79 -21.12 -22.86
N PRO A 459 16.06 -21.21 -23.30
CA PRO A 459 17.14 -21.54 -22.39
C PRO A 459 17.59 -20.29 -21.64
N HIS A 460 17.40 -20.29 -20.32
CA HIS A 460 18.34 -19.56 -19.49
C HIS A 460 19.74 -20.10 -19.78
N ARG A 461 20.62 -19.24 -20.28
CA ARG A 461 21.94 -19.65 -20.76
C ARG A 461 22.99 -18.66 -20.31
N VAL A 462 24.10 -19.20 -19.81
CA VAL A 462 25.28 -18.43 -19.44
C VAL A 462 26.47 -19.09 -20.11
N PHE A 463 27.11 -18.37 -21.03
CA PHE A 463 28.28 -18.80 -21.80
C PHE A 463 28.07 -20.19 -22.40
N GLU A 464 27.10 -20.30 -23.31
CA GLU A 464 26.66 -21.53 -23.99
C GLU A 464 26.07 -22.63 -23.09
N THR A 465 26.19 -22.51 -21.76
CA THR A 465 25.73 -23.54 -20.83
C THR A 465 24.33 -23.24 -20.34
N ALA A 466 23.44 -24.25 -20.40
CA ALA A 466 22.14 -24.16 -19.76
C ALA A 466 22.32 -23.82 -18.28
N ALA A 467 21.63 -22.78 -17.84
CA ALA A 467 21.72 -22.25 -16.51
C ALA A 467 20.30 -22.17 -15.93
N PRO A 468 19.73 -23.31 -15.51
CA PRO A 468 18.42 -23.31 -14.88
C PRO A 468 18.46 -22.43 -13.62
N ASN A 469 17.31 -21.84 -13.27
CA ASN A 469 17.15 -20.98 -12.09
C ASN A 469 17.81 -19.59 -12.18
N LEU A 470 18.04 -19.05 -13.39
CA LEU A 470 18.12 -17.59 -13.53
C LEU A 470 16.72 -17.00 -13.49
N VAL A 471 16.60 -15.79 -12.97
CA VAL A 471 15.34 -15.04 -12.99
C VAL A 471 15.58 -13.70 -13.66
N GLY A 472 15.11 -13.54 -14.89
CA GLY A 472 15.06 -12.23 -15.55
C GLY A 472 14.00 -11.37 -14.88
N LEU A 473 14.36 -10.12 -14.58
CA LEU A 473 13.49 -9.21 -13.83
C LEU A 473 12.97 -8.08 -14.72
N ASN A 474 13.87 -7.30 -15.32
CA ASN A 474 13.54 -6.27 -16.30
C ASN A 474 14.05 -6.68 -17.68
N PRO A 475 13.20 -6.66 -18.72
CA PRO A 475 13.60 -7.02 -20.06
C PRO A 475 14.45 -5.93 -20.72
N GLY A 476 15.33 -6.35 -21.61
CA GLY A 476 16.20 -5.47 -22.37
C GLY A 476 17.39 -6.24 -22.94
N VAL A 477 18.13 -5.56 -23.81
CA VAL A 477 19.38 -6.09 -24.36
C VAL A 477 20.46 -5.06 -24.12
N ALA A 478 21.56 -5.48 -23.52
CA ALA A 478 22.70 -4.65 -23.23
C ALA A 478 23.99 -5.36 -23.64
N VAL A 479 24.93 -4.58 -24.16
CA VAL A 479 26.30 -5.01 -24.41
C VAL A 479 27.19 -4.13 -23.55
N GLY A 480 28.07 -4.75 -22.78
CA GLY A 480 28.91 -4.01 -21.85
C GLY A 480 30.04 -4.85 -21.32
N ARG A 481 30.99 -4.18 -20.65
CA ARG A 481 32.04 -4.88 -19.91
C ARG A 481 31.45 -5.40 -18.60
N LEU A 482 31.63 -6.68 -18.32
CA LEU A 482 31.20 -7.27 -17.06
C LEU A 482 32.09 -6.75 -15.92
N ARG A 483 31.48 -6.24 -14.85
CA ARG A 483 32.19 -5.75 -13.67
C ARG A 483 31.59 -6.33 -12.40
N VAL A 484 32.36 -7.11 -11.67
CA VAL A 484 31.98 -7.59 -10.33
C VAL A 484 32.27 -6.48 -9.33
N ALA A 485 31.24 -5.97 -8.67
CA ALA A 485 31.36 -4.87 -7.72
C ALA A 485 30.97 -5.32 -6.30
N ASP A 486 31.82 -4.97 -5.34
CA ASP A 486 31.47 -4.99 -3.93
C ASP A 486 30.67 -3.72 -3.55
N PRO A 487 29.88 -3.73 -2.47
CA PRO A 487 29.00 -2.62 -2.10
C PRO A 487 29.67 -1.25 -2.04
N ASP A 488 30.95 -1.21 -1.63
CA ASP A 488 31.72 0.02 -1.47
C ASP A 488 32.26 0.58 -2.80
N GLU A 489 32.24 -0.21 -3.88
CA GLU A 489 32.79 0.14 -5.20
C GLU A 489 31.71 0.62 -6.18
N VAL A 490 30.44 0.55 -5.79
CA VAL A 490 29.29 0.81 -6.66
C VAL A 490 29.21 2.27 -7.14
N GLY A 491 29.86 3.21 -6.44
CA GLY A 491 29.96 4.61 -6.87
C GLY A 491 30.84 4.83 -8.11
N ASN A 492 31.73 3.88 -8.44
CA ASN A 492 32.76 4.01 -9.48
C ASN A 492 32.47 3.21 -10.76
N VAL A 493 31.24 2.71 -10.93
CA VAL A 493 30.85 1.93 -12.12
C VAL A 493 30.50 2.84 -13.31
N ALA A 494 30.87 2.43 -14.51
CA ALA A 494 30.62 3.18 -15.74
C ALA A 494 29.27 2.83 -16.37
N ARG A 495 28.71 3.77 -17.16
CA ARG A 495 27.37 3.61 -17.78
C ARG A 495 27.27 2.46 -18.78
N ASP A 496 28.40 2.04 -19.36
CA ASP A 496 28.51 0.97 -20.35
C ASP A 496 28.87 -0.39 -19.73
N GLU A 497 28.87 -0.49 -18.40
CA GLU A 497 29.17 -1.73 -17.68
C GLU A 497 27.92 -2.55 -17.36
N ILE A 498 28.08 -3.87 -17.34
CA ILE A 498 27.10 -4.81 -16.80
C ILE A 498 27.61 -5.24 -15.43
N VAL A 499 26.96 -4.75 -14.37
CA VAL A 499 27.46 -4.89 -13.00
C VAL A 499 26.90 -6.13 -12.32
N VAL A 500 27.79 -6.93 -11.73
CA VAL A 500 27.46 -8.09 -10.91
C VAL A 500 27.56 -7.72 -9.44
N LEU A 501 26.42 -7.66 -8.77
CA LEU A 501 26.30 -7.33 -7.35
C LEU A 501 26.34 -8.60 -6.51
N ARG A 502 27.28 -8.69 -5.57
CA ARG A 502 27.37 -9.82 -4.61
C ARG A 502 26.29 -9.77 -3.53
N ARG A 503 25.78 -8.58 -3.21
CA ARG A 503 24.69 -8.31 -2.26
C ARG A 503 23.90 -7.10 -2.76
N THR A 504 22.68 -6.94 -2.25
CA THR A 504 21.88 -5.75 -2.56
C THR A 504 22.52 -4.49 -1.97
N VAL A 505 22.52 -3.40 -2.75
CA VAL A 505 22.98 -2.08 -2.34
C VAL A 505 21.82 -1.09 -2.32
N SER A 506 21.96 0.00 -1.56
CA SER A 506 20.92 1.03 -1.45
C SER A 506 20.86 1.96 -2.66
N GLU A 507 22.00 2.21 -3.31
CA GLU A 507 22.12 3.11 -4.45
C GLU A 507 23.11 2.55 -5.49
N LEU A 508 22.86 2.85 -6.77
CA LEU A 508 23.67 2.41 -7.92
C LEU A 508 23.57 3.47 -9.02
N SER A 509 24.72 3.94 -9.53
CA SER A 509 24.78 4.80 -10.72
C SER A 509 24.16 4.08 -11.93
N PRO A 510 23.56 4.78 -12.92
CA PRO A 510 23.01 4.14 -14.12
C PRO A 510 24.09 3.32 -14.85
N VAL A 511 23.76 2.08 -15.20
CA VAL A 511 24.64 1.09 -15.85
C VAL A 511 23.92 0.44 -17.03
N ALA A 512 24.65 -0.30 -17.86
CA ALA A 512 24.07 -0.95 -19.04
C ALA A 512 23.23 -2.19 -18.65
N GLY A 513 23.61 -2.89 -17.57
CA GLY A 513 22.88 -4.06 -17.09
C GLY A 513 23.22 -4.41 -15.64
N ILE A 514 22.34 -5.15 -14.96
CA ILE A 514 22.53 -5.52 -13.55
C ILE A 514 22.30 -7.01 -13.36
N LEU A 515 23.29 -7.69 -12.78
CA LEU A 515 23.20 -9.08 -12.35
C LEU A 515 23.35 -9.13 -10.83
N THR A 516 22.51 -9.89 -10.14
CA THR A 516 22.59 -9.97 -8.66
C THR A 516 22.77 -11.42 -8.24
N LEU A 517 23.84 -11.68 -7.49
CA LEU A 517 24.10 -12.94 -6.81
C LEU A 517 23.17 -13.00 -5.58
N SER A 518 22.59 -14.18 -5.36
CA SER A 518 21.43 -14.47 -4.51
C SER A 518 21.36 -13.70 -3.16
N GLU A 519 20.12 -13.43 -2.71
CA GLU A 519 19.67 -12.58 -1.58
C GLU A 519 19.25 -11.13 -1.93
N GLY A 520 18.55 -10.96 -3.06
CA GLY A 520 17.84 -9.72 -3.37
C GLY A 520 16.34 -9.90 -3.26
N ASN A 521 15.69 -9.11 -2.40
CA ASN A 521 14.24 -8.98 -2.41
C ASN A 521 13.81 -8.33 -3.76
N LEU A 522 12.80 -8.88 -4.43
CA LEU A 522 12.30 -8.47 -5.77
C LEU A 522 11.80 -7.02 -5.85
N LEU A 523 11.77 -6.38 -4.68
CA LEU A 523 11.22 -5.08 -4.40
C LEU A 523 12.28 -4.10 -3.88
N SER A 524 13.57 -4.38 -4.11
CA SER A 524 14.66 -3.47 -3.73
C SER A 524 14.64 -2.19 -4.59
N HIS A 525 15.16 -1.08 -4.04
CA HIS A 525 15.24 0.21 -4.76
C HIS A 525 15.91 0.09 -6.14
N ILE A 526 16.87 -0.83 -6.31
CA ILE A 526 17.55 -1.10 -7.59
C ILE A 526 16.58 -1.67 -8.63
N GLN A 527 15.62 -2.50 -8.23
CA GLN A 527 14.67 -3.10 -9.18
C GLN A 527 13.75 -2.05 -9.80
N ILE A 528 13.36 -1.05 -9.00
CA ILE A 528 12.56 0.08 -9.46
C ILE A 528 13.40 1.01 -10.34
N LEU A 529 14.65 1.29 -9.96
CA LEU A 529 15.60 2.04 -10.78
C LEU A 529 15.76 1.41 -12.16
N ALA A 530 16.10 0.11 -12.18
CA ALA A 530 16.32 -0.65 -13.40
C ALA A 530 15.06 -0.64 -14.30
N ARG A 531 13.88 -0.80 -13.70
CA ARG A 531 12.61 -0.74 -14.42
C ARG A 531 12.29 0.65 -14.99
N ASN A 532 12.51 1.70 -14.21
CA ASN A 532 12.26 3.08 -14.64
C ASN A 532 13.23 3.53 -15.75
N LEU A 533 14.46 3.01 -15.75
CA LEU A 533 15.50 3.34 -16.72
C LEU A 533 15.59 2.35 -17.88
N GLY A 534 14.80 1.27 -17.87
CA GLY A 534 14.85 0.22 -18.90
C GLY A 534 16.16 -0.58 -18.90
N ILE A 535 16.83 -0.66 -17.76
CA ILE A 535 18.09 -1.41 -17.61
C ILE A 535 17.76 -2.91 -17.47
N PRO A 536 18.25 -3.78 -18.38
CA PRO A 536 18.04 -5.21 -18.25
C PRO A 536 18.70 -5.74 -16.98
N ASN A 537 17.98 -6.56 -16.23
CA ASN A 537 18.54 -7.16 -15.03
C ASN A 537 18.02 -8.56 -14.71
N ALA A 538 18.85 -9.33 -14.01
CA ALA A 538 18.57 -10.71 -13.66
C ALA A 538 19.18 -11.14 -12.32
N LEU A 539 18.53 -12.10 -11.66
CA LEU A 539 19.09 -12.83 -10.53
C LEU A 539 19.83 -14.06 -11.01
N LEU A 540 21.04 -14.25 -10.49
CA LEU A 540 21.87 -15.39 -10.76
C LEU A 540 21.69 -16.45 -9.65
N SER A 541 21.60 -17.71 -10.06
CA SER A 541 21.81 -18.84 -9.16
C SER A 541 23.26 -18.89 -8.70
N ARG A 542 23.57 -19.62 -7.60
CA ARG A 542 24.97 -19.75 -7.13
C ARG A 542 25.90 -20.29 -8.22
N ASP A 543 25.44 -21.29 -8.97
CA ASP A 543 26.23 -21.96 -10.01
C ASP A 543 26.43 -21.08 -11.26
N ALA A 544 25.40 -20.33 -11.66
CA ALA A 544 25.57 -19.30 -12.69
C ALA A 544 26.50 -18.19 -12.19
N GLY A 545 26.33 -17.79 -10.93
CA GLY A 545 27.08 -16.73 -10.29
C GLY A 545 28.59 -16.92 -10.28
N ALA A 546 29.06 -18.12 -9.96
CA ALA A 546 30.49 -18.45 -10.01
C ALA A 546 31.06 -18.30 -11.42
N ARG A 547 30.33 -18.77 -12.46
CA ARG A 547 30.75 -18.66 -13.86
C ARG A 547 30.78 -17.22 -14.35
N VAL A 548 29.76 -16.44 -14.02
CA VAL A 548 29.69 -15.01 -14.35
C VAL A 548 30.81 -14.24 -13.66
N THR A 549 31.04 -14.49 -12.37
CA THR A 549 32.11 -13.83 -11.60
C THR A 549 33.50 -14.12 -12.18
N ALA A 550 33.72 -15.33 -12.70
CA ALA A 550 34.99 -15.71 -13.34
C ALA A 550 35.24 -15.00 -14.69
N ALA A 551 34.22 -14.39 -15.28
CA ALA A 551 34.31 -13.61 -16.53
C ALA A 551 34.42 -12.10 -16.28
N ASP A 552 34.82 -11.68 -15.07
CA ASP A 552 35.03 -10.27 -14.74
C ASP A 552 36.01 -9.62 -15.74
N GLY A 553 35.63 -8.45 -16.26
CA GLY A 553 36.39 -7.73 -17.27
C GLY A 553 36.10 -8.12 -18.74
N ASP A 554 35.40 -9.23 -18.99
CA ASP A 554 35.00 -9.65 -20.35
C ASP A 554 33.88 -8.75 -20.90
N SER A 555 33.90 -8.46 -22.20
CA SER A 555 32.74 -7.87 -22.88
C SER A 555 31.68 -8.94 -23.10
N VAL A 556 30.45 -8.68 -22.67
CA VAL A 556 29.34 -9.63 -22.73
C VAL A 556 28.08 -9.01 -23.31
N LEU A 557 27.23 -9.86 -23.88
CA LEU A 557 25.85 -9.57 -24.23
C LEU A 557 24.95 -10.09 -23.10
N LEU A 558 24.17 -9.21 -22.48
CA LEU A 558 23.06 -9.57 -21.60
C LEU A 558 21.75 -9.32 -22.35
N ALA A 559 21.00 -10.39 -22.60
CA ALA A 559 19.65 -10.32 -23.12
C ALA A 559 18.69 -10.89 -22.08
N VAL A 560 17.80 -10.04 -21.58
CA VAL A 560 16.67 -10.44 -20.73
C VAL A 560 15.42 -10.27 -21.57
N SER A 561 14.75 -11.38 -21.86
CA SER A 561 13.53 -11.33 -22.65
C SER A 561 12.39 -10.74 -21.84
N SER A 562 11.35 -10.27 -22.53
CA SER A 562 10.09 -10.00 -21.87
C SER A 562 9.49 -11.24 -21.22
N ALA A 563 9.91 -12.46 -21.56
CA ALA A 563 9.40 -13.65 -20.90
C ALA A 563 10.12 -13.95 -19.58
N GLY A 564 11.29 -13.36 -19.29
CA GLY A 564 12.09 -13.66 -18.08
C GLY A 564 13.33 -14.52 -18.36
N SER A 565 13.44 -15.05 -19.58
CA SER A 565 14.61 -15.78 -20.03
C SER A 565 15.83 -14.88 -20.09
N VAL A 566 16.95 -15.43 -19.64
CA VAL A 566 18.20 -14.69 -19.52
C VAL A 566 19.25 -15.41 -20.34
N VAL A 567 19.79 -14.69 -21.31
CA VAL A 567 20.92 -15.14 -22.10
C VAL A 567 22.08 -14.20 -21.83
N LEU A 568 23.15 -14.75 -21.26
CA LEU A 568 24.42 -14.07 -21.07
C LEU A 568 25.47 -14.77 -21.91
N GLU A 569 26.05 -14.07 -22.87
CA GLU A 569 27.08 -14.61 -23.77
C GLU A 569 28.30 -13.70 -23.82
N ARG A 570 29.47 -14.28 -24.05
CA ARG A 570 30.66 -13.48 -24.33
C ARG A 570 30.46 -12.79 -25.67
N TRP A 571 30.80 -11.51 -25.76
CA TRP A 571 30.61 -10.73 -26.98
C TRP A 571 31.39 -11.33 -28.18
N ALA A 572 32.51 -11.99 -27.91
CA ALA A 572 33.30 -12.71 -28.90
C ALA A 572 32.53 -13.86 -29.58
N ASP A 573 31.62 -14.51 -28.85
CA ASP A 573 30.91 -15.72 -29.27
C ASP A 573 29.52 -15.39 -29.89
N VAL A 574 29.11 -14.12 -29.83
CA VAL A 574 27.88 -13.64 -30.47
C VAL A 574 28.05 -13.64 -32.00
N PRO A 575 27.10 -14.23 -32.78
CA PRO A 575 27.19 -14.25 -34.24
C PRO A 575 27.31 -12.85 -34.86
N ASP A 576 28.11 -12.71 -35.91
CA ASP A 576 28.39 -11.42 -36.57
C ASP A 576 27.13 -10.71 -37.07
N SER A 577 26.14 -11.46 -37.53
CA SER A 577 24.84 -10.90 -37.95
C SER A 577 24.15 -10.16 -36.79
N LEU A 578 24.18 -10.73 -35.59
CA LEU A 578 23.59 -10.14 -34.39
C LEU A 578 24.47 -9.00 -33.84
N ARG A 579 25.80 -9.15 -33.84
CA ARG A 579 26.71 -8.05 -33.47
C ARG A 579 26.48 -6.81 -34.31
N ASN A 580 26.40 -6.98 -35.63
CA ASN A 580 26.14 -5.90 -36.57
C ASN A 580 24.76 -5.25 -36.40
N ALA A 581 23.75 -6.01 -35.96
CA ALA A 581 22.42 -5.46 -35.70
C ALA A 581 22.38 -4.63 -34.40
N LEU A 582 23.17 -5.02 -33.40
CA LEU A 582 23.22 -4.35 -32.09
C LEU A 582 24.16 -3.13 -32.07
N THR A 583 25.19 -3.08 -32.92
CA THR A 583 26.12 -1.93 -33.02
C THR A 583 25.65 -0.82 -33.96
N ARG A 584 24.59 -1.05 -34.76
CA ARG A 584 24.01 -0.06 -35.69
C ARG A 584 22.94 0.85 -35.06
N ARG A 585 22.76 0.80 -33.74
CA ARG A 585 21.77 1.61 -33.01
C ARG A 585 22.39 2.84 -32.36
#